data_AF-A0A8W8KV79-F1
#
_entry.id   AF-A0A8W8KV79-F1
#
_cell.length_a   1.000
_cell.length_b   1.000
_cell.length_c   1.000
_cell.angle_alpha   90.00
_cell.angle_beta   90.00
_cell.angle_gamma   90.00
#
_symmetry.space_group_name_H-M   'P 1'
#
loop_
_entity.id
_entity.type
_entity.pdbx_description
1 polymer ?
#
loop_
_entity_poly.entity_id
_entity_poly.type
_entity_poly.pdbx_seq_one_letter_code
_entity_poly.pdbx_strand_id
1 'polypeptide(L)' 'VTQAPNPSVGVIMIKGGAHHLDLRGKNKDDPASVIQARNQEKDYIKKWIAESRQSQ' A
#
# COMPACT_ATOMS: atom_id res chain seq x y z
N VAL A 1 12.00 -12.46 -3.74
CA VAL A 1 11.18 -11.39 -4.38
C VAL A 1 10.22 -10.69 -3.42
N THR A 2 10.39 -10.80 -2.10
CA THR A 2 9.52 -10.15 -1.09
C THR A 2 10.21 -9.00 -0.34
N GLN A 3 11.41 -8.62 -0.76
CA GLN A 3 12.20 -7.55 -0.16
C GLN A 3 12.20 -6.33 -1.07
N ALA A 4 12.16 -5.15 -0.45
CA ALA A 4 12.35 -3.88 -1.13
C ALA A 4 13.75 -3.84 -1.76
N PRO A 5 13.89 -3.42 -3.03
CA PRO A 5 15.20 -3.31 -3.68
C PRO A 5 16.02 -2.10 -3.21
N ASN A 6 15.36 -1.08 -2.63
CA ASN A 6 16.00 0.09 -2.01
C ASN A 6 14.98 0.81 -1.09
N PRO A 7 15.41 1.80 -0.27
CA PRO A 7 14.52 2.49 0.67
C PRO A 7 13.35 3.29 0.05
N SER A 8 13.44 3.65 -1.23
CA SER A 8 12.41 4.42 -1.93
C SER A 8 11.35 3.54 -2.59
N VAL A 9 11.56 2.22 -2.66
CA VAL A 9 10.62 1.25 -3.26
C VAL A 9 9.97 0.42 -2.15
N GLY A 10 8.68 0.65 -1.91
CA GLY A 10 7.91 -0.14 -0.95
C GLY A 10 7.42 -1.48 -1.51
N VAL A 11 7.42 -2.53 -0.69
CA VAL A 11 6.79 -3.82 -0.98
C VAL A 11 5.83 -4.14 0.16
N ILE A 12 4.54 -4.36 -0.15
CA ILE A 12 3.49 -4.64 0.84
C ILE A 12 2.94 -6.03 0.57
N MET A 13 2.99 -6.90 1.59
CA MET A 13 2.52 -8.28 1.48
C MET A 13 1.11 -8.43 2.05
N ILE A 14 0.18 -8.87 1.21
CA ILE A 14 -1.23 -9.08 1.58
C ILE A 14 -1.48 -10.58 1.76
N LYS A 15 -1.37 -11.06 3.00
CA LYS A 15 -1.64 -12.48 3.32
C LYS A 15 -3.09 -12.82 2.98
N GLY A 16 -3.30 -13.86 2.18
CA GLY A 16 -4.64 -14.29 1.73
C GLY A 16 -5.25 -13.41 0.64
N GLY A 17 -4.54 -12.38 0.18
CA GLY A 17 -4.95 -11.61 -0.99
C GLY A 17 -4.74 -12.42 -2.28
N ALA A 18 -5.76 -12.50 -3.12
CA ALA A 18 -5.61 -12.92 -4.51
C ALA A 18 -4.97 -11.78 -5.34
N HIS A 19 -4.96 -11.93 -6.67
CA HIS A 19 -4.22 -11.10 -7.64
C HIS A 19 -3.95 -9.62 -7.25
N HIS A 20 -4.98 -8.81 -6.98
CA HIS A 20 -4.84 -7.38 -6.64
C HIS A 20 -6.02 -6.92 -5.75
N LEU A 21 -6.22 -7.63 -4.63
CA LEU A 21 -7.38 -7.43 -3.75
C LEU A 21 -7.46 -5.99 -3.18
N ASP A 22 -6.31 -5.39 -2.89
CA ASP A 22 -6.12 -4.00 -2.48
C ASP A 22 -6.79 -2.98 -3.41
N LEU A 23 -6.76 -3.22 -4.73
CA LEU A 23 -7.35 -2.30 -5.72
C LEU A 23 -8.88 -2.39 -5.84
N ARG A 24 -9.52 -3.37 -5.21
CA ARG A 24 -10.99 -3.53 -5.24
C ARG A 24 -11.66 -2.58 -4.25
N GLY A 25 -12.95 -2.33 -4.44
CA GLY A 25 -13.77 -1.60 -3.48
C GLY A 25 -13.83 -2.29 -2.11
N LYS A 26 -14.03 -1.50 -1.05
CA LYS A 26 -14.16 -2.00 0.33
C LYS A 26 -15.28 -3.03 0.42
N ASN A 27 -15.00 -4.14 1.11
CA ASN A 27 -15.99 -5.14 1.51
C ASN A 27 -15.99 -5.30 3.04
N LYS A 28 -17.13 -5.69 3.62
CA LYS A 28 -17.24 -6.05 5.04
C LYS A 28 -16.45 -7.32 5.39
N ASP A 29 -16.23 -8.19 4.40
CA ASP A 29 -15.54 -9.47 4.55
C ASP A 29 -14.05 -9.36 4.16
N ASP A 30 -13.53 -8.13 3.99
CA ASP A 30 -12.11 -7.89 3.69
C ASP A 30 -11.23 -8.42 4.84
N PRO A 31 -10.20 -9.23 4.56
CA PRO A 31 -9.27 -9.68 5.58
C PRO A 31 -8.49 -8.50 6.18
N ALA A 32 -8.11 -8.60 7.45
CA ALA A 32 -7.36 -7.55 8.13
C ALA A 32 -6.06 -7.15 7.38
N SER A 33 -5.43 -8.11 6.69
CA SER A 33 -4.21 -7.88 5.89
C SER A 33 -4.42 -6.88 4.74
N VAL A 34 -5.53 -6.95 3.99
CA VAL A 34 -5.78 -5.99 2.90
C VAL A 34 -6.16 -4.61 3.45
N ILE A 35 -6.86 -4.57 4.59
CA ILE A 35 -7.19 -3.30 5.25
C ILE A 35 -5.92 -2.58 5.69
N GLN A 36 -4.97 -3.31 6.30
CA GLN A 36 -3.67 -2.79 6.70
C GLN A 36 -2.85 -2.34 5.48
N ALA A 37 -2.82 -3.13 4.41
CA ALA A 37 -2.13 -2.79 3.17
C ALA A 37 -2.64 -1.48 2.57
N ARG A 38 -3.95 -1.33 2.41
CA ARG A 38 -4.58 -0.09 1.91
C ARG A 38 -4.28 1.12 2.79
N ASN A 39 -4.17 0.94 4.11
CA ASN A 39 -3.77 2.04 5.00
C ASN A 39 -2.32 2.45 4.77
N GLN A 40 -1.41 1.48 4.67
CA GLN A 40 0.01 1.73 4.39
C GLN A 40 0.21 2.38 3.01
N GLU A 41 -0.50 1.92 1.97
CA GLU A 41 -0.51 2.52 0.63
C GLU A 41 -0.95 3.98 0.67
N LYS A 42 -2.07 4.29 1.35
CA LYS A 42 -2.55 5.67 1.52
C LYS A 42 -1.51 6.55 2.19
N ASP A 43 -0.82 6.06 3.21
CA ASP A 43 0.17 6.84 3.94
C ASP A 43 1.40 7.13 3.08
N TYR A 44 1.87 6.16 2.28
CA TYR A 44 2.94 6.40 1.30
C TYR A 44 2.52 7.40 0.22
N ILE A 45 1.32 7.26 -0.36
CA ILE A 45 0.84 8.20 -1.39
C ILE A 45 0.73 9.62 -0.83
N LYS A 46 0.21 9.79 0.39
CA LYS A 46 0.16 11.09 1.06
C LYS A 46 1.57 11.68 1.26
N LYS A 47 2.52 10.85 1.70
CA LYS A 47 3.92 11.26 1.87
C LYS A 47 4.50 11.75 0.53
N TRP A 48 4.35 11.00 -0.55
CA TRP A 48 4.85 11.38 -1.87
C TRP A 48 4.25 12.70 -2.38
N ILE A 49 2.94 12.90 -2.17
CA ILE A 49 2.28 14.17 -2.51
C ILE A 49 2.87 15.33 -1.70
N ALA A 50 3.12 15.14 -0.40
CA ALA A 50 3.70 16.17 0.46
C ALA A 50 5.15 16.50 0.05
N GLU A 51 5.99 15.50 -0.17
CA GLU A 51 7.38 15.66 -0.62
C GLU A 51 7.46 16.35 -1.99
N SER A 52 6.56 15.97 -2.91
CA SER A 52 6.47 16.61 -4.23
C SER A 52 6.10 18.09 -4.14
N ARG A 53 5.25 18.49 -3.19
CA ARG A 53 4.86 19.89 -2.98
C ARG A 53 5.96 20.73 -2.32
N GLN A 54 6.80 20.11 -1.48
CA GLN A 54 7.95 20.79 -0.86
C GLN A 54 9.13 20.97 -1.81
N SER A 55 9.18 20.16 -2.86
CA SER A 55 10.24 20.16 -3.88
C SER A 55 9.89 21.02 -5.11
N GLN A 56 8.71 21.65 -5.12
CA GLN A 56 8.31 22.68 -6.08
C GLN A 56 8.77 24.06 -5.60
#